data_AF-A0A517ZQF4-F1
#
_entry.id   AF-A0A517ZQF4-F1
#
_cell.length_a   1.000
_cell.length_b   1.000
_cell.length_c   1.000
_cell.angle_alpha   90.00
_cell.angle_beta   90.00
_cell.angle_gamma   90.00
#
_symmetry.space_group_name_H-M   'P 1'
#
loop_
_entity.id
_entity.type
_entity.pdbx_description
1 polymer ?
#
loop_
_entity_poly.entity_id
_entity_poly.type
_entity_poly.pdbx_seq_one_letter_code
_entity_poly.pdbx_strand_id
1 'polypeptide(L)'
;MSGSQQGNADHNIDAAAVEGIVEKAHRRIAGLQKSEADLGVTNDRRQGYLVDAKDAFHALYVLGDKKSARVWAERGVAYALEFFFGVWRDQVPSGNGRNQPPNREWQDRSLNWVEPLEEALVLATILERWDDVRRLAEFPRDDISENDGIVAVMDACWLYLCGVIRGRDPQELEPFQQRVIDQGRKRDKLFLEFVKALARGEGVALQQAADEYFKQFLRVETRKDMTSFDWDGTILVHYATHLGYDLQIPEKYRKYFVTLS
;
A
#
# COMPACT_ATOMS: atom_id res chain seq x y z
N MET A 1 -28.02 -10.49 19.91
CA MET A 1 -27.41 -10.33 18.57
C MET A 1 -27.81 -8.95 18.05
N SER A 2 -27.04 -7.92 18.38
CA SER A 2 -27.27 -6.55 17.92
C SER A 2 -26.32 -6.27 16.76
N GLY A 3 -26.86 -6.15 15.55
CA GLY A 3 -26.11 -5.68 14.40
C GLY A 3 -25.81 -4.20 14.58
N SER A 4 -24.56 -3.88 14.90
CA SER A 4 -24.06 -2.51 14.81
C SER A 4 -23.92 -2.16 13.33
N GLN A 5 -24.82 -1.33 12.81
CA GLN A 5 -24.57 -0.59 11.57
C GLN A 5 -23.35 0.31 11.82
N GLN A 6 -22.20 -0.05 11.25
CA GLN A 6 -21.06 0.85 11.16
C GLN A 6 -21.51 2.07 10.36
N GLY A 7 -21.63 3.21 11.03
CA GLY A 7 -21.88 4.49 10.38
C GLY A 7 -20.65 4.86 9.56
N ASN A 8 -20.72 4.69 8.24
CA ASN A 8 -19.82 5.39 7.34
C ASN A 8 -20.02 6.89 7.60
N ALA A 9 -18.93 7.59 7.94
CA ALA A 9 -18.95 9.04 8.09
C ALA A 9 -19.54 9.67 6.83
N ASP A 10 -20.36 10.71 6.99
CA ASP A 10 -20.96 11.52 5.92
C ASP A 10 -19.87 12.20 5.07
N HIS A 11 -19.17 11.43 4.26
CA HIS A 11 -18.42 11.93 3.13
C HIS A 11 -19.46 12.31 2.09
N ASN A 12 -19.79 13.60 2.02
CA ASN A 12 -20.73 14.15 1.05
C ASN A 12 -20.07 14.16 -0.34
N ILE A 13 -19.71 12.98 -0.86
CA ILE A 13 -19.15 12.79 -2.19
C ILE A 13 -20.32 12.61 -3.15
N ASP A 14 -20.36 13.44 -4.18
CA ASP A 14 -21.35 13.37 -5.24
C ASP A 14 -21.27 12.01 -5.94
N ALA A 15 -22.38 11.27 -5.95
CA ALA A 15 -22.48 9.97 -6.59
C ALA A 15 -22.08 10.02 -8.08
N ALA A 16 -22.36 11.14 -8.77
CA ALA A 16 -21.96 11.32 -10.17
C ALA A 16 -20.44 11.44 -10.33
N ALA A 17 -19.72 12.02 -9.36
CA ALA A 17 -18.26 12.09 -9.37
C ALA A 17 -17.64 10.70 -9.21
N VAL A 18 -18.21 9.86 -8.34
CA VAL A 18 -17.74 8.47 -8.16
C VAL A 18 -18.05 7.60 -9.38
N GLU A 19 -19.25 7.70 -9.95
CA GLU A 19 -19.58 7.01 -11.19
C GLU A 19 -18.58 7.39 -12.30
N GLY A 20 -18.19 8.66 -12.38
CA GLY A 20 -17.15 9.12 -13.30
C GLY A 20 -15.77 8.48 -13.07
N ILE A 21 -15.35 8.33 -11.80
CA ILE A 21 -14.08 7.65 -11.44
C ILE A 21 -14.14 6.17 -11.83
N VAL A 22 -15.22 5.48 -11.45
CA VAL A 22 -15.40 4.04 -11.70
C VAL A 22 -15.53 3.75 -13.20
N GLU A 23 -16.28 4.56 -13.94
CA GLU A 23 -16.41 4.44 -15.41
C GLU A 23 -15.06 4.73 -16.09
N LYS A 24 -14.30 5.73 -15.61
CA LYS A 24 -12.96 6.03 -16.11
C LYS A 24 -12.00 4.87 -15.85
N ALA A 25 -12.01 4.27 -14.66
CA ALA A 25 -11.22 3.09 -14.33
C ALA A 25 -11.61 1.91 -15.24
N HIS A 26 -12.91 1.58 -15.35
CA HIS A 26 -13.39 0.54 -16.26
C HIS A 26 -12.97 0.77 -17.71
N ARG A 27 -13.13 1.99 -18.24
CA ARG A 27 -12.73 2.33 -19.62
C ARG A 27 -11.23 2.21 -19.82
N ARG A 28 -10.42 2.65 -18.85
CA ARG A 28 -8.97 2.51 -18.93
C ARG A 28 -8.56 1.05 -18.93
N ILE A 29 -9.02 0.23 -17.98
CA ILE A 29 -8.60 -1.19 -17.96
C ILE A 29 -9.14 -1.95 -19.18
N ALA A 30 -10.37 -1.69 -19.63
CA ALA A 30 -10.93 -2.34 -20.81
C ALA A 30 -10.20 -1.94 -22.11
N GLY A 31 -9.90 -0.64 -22.27
CA GLY A 31 -9.11 -0.15 -23.39
C GLY A 31 -7.67 -0.68 -23.39
N LEU A 32 -7.15 -1.01 -22.22
CA LEU A 32 -5.79 -1.48 -22.04
C LEU A 32 -5.64 -3.00 -22.11
N GLN A 33 -6.63 -3.80 -21.66
CA GLN A 33 -6.73 -5.24 -21.93
C GLN A 33 -6.77 -5.53 -23.44
N LYS A 34 -7.45 -4.66 -24.19
CA LYS A 34 -7.45 -4.70 -25.66
C LYS A 34 -6.06 -4.38 -26.23
N SER A 35 -5.25 -3.57 -25.55
CA SER A 35 -3.88 -3.23 -25.96
C SER A 35 -2.83 -4.25 -25.54
N GLU A 36 -3.05 -5.01 -24.46
CA GLU A 36 -2.19 -6.13 -24.02
C GLU A 36 -2.17 -7.26 -25.05
N ALA A 37 -3.30 -7.49 -25.72
CA ALA A 37 -3.39 -8.43 -26.83
C ALA A 37 -2.63 -7.97 -28.09
N ASP A 38 -2.38 -6.66 -28.23
CA ASP A 38 -1.90 -6.07 -29.49
C ASP A 38 -0.48 -5.48 -29.43
N LEU A 39 0.03 -5.01 -28.29
CA LEU A 39 1.32 -4.30 -28.22
C LEU A 39 2.02 -4.40 -26.86
N GLY A 40 3.33 -4.65 -26.88
CA GLY A 40 4.24 -4.63 -25.74
C GLY A 40 4.07 -3.40 -24.83
N VAL A 41 3.31 -3.62 -23.76
CA VAL A 41 2.95 -2.61 -22.76
C VAL A 41 4.21 -2.17 -22.00
N THR A 42 4.37 -0.86 -21.78
CA THR A 42 5.46 -0.27 -21.00
C THR A 42 5.21 -0.38 -19.49
N ASN A 43 6.25 -0.23 -18.66
CA ASN A 43 6.16 -0.29 -17.19
C ASN A 43 5.09 0.67 -16.64
N ASP A 44 5.09 1.91 -17.13
CA ASP A 44 4.16 2.98 -16.70
C ASP A 44 2.68 2.59 -16.83
N ARG A 45 2.34 1.82 -17.87
CA ARG A 45 0.95 1.38 -18.08
C ARG A 45 0.52 0.31 -17.08
N ARG A 46 1.43 -0.58 -16.67
CA ARG A 46 1.14 -1.62 -15.67
C ARG A 46 1.01 -1.03 -14.27
N GLN A 47 1.89 -0.09 -13.91
CA GLN A 47 1.71 0.71 -12.70
C GLN A 47 0.36 1.43 -12.72
N GLY A 48 -0.03 1.99 -13.87
CA GLY A 48 -1.33 2.63 -14.06
C GLY A 48 -2.53 1.74 -13.73
N TYR A 49 -2.46 0.42 -13.96
CA TYR A 49 -3.54 -0.51 -13.60
C TYR A 49 -3.74 -0.64 -12.10
N LEU A 50 -2.64 -0.66 -11.36
CA LEU A 50 -2.68 -0.74 -9.90
C LEU A 50 -3.30 0.54 -9.33
N VAL A 51 -2.85 1.70 -9.80
CA VAL A 51 -3.37 3.01 -9.41
C VAL A 51 -4.87 3.11 -9.74
N ASP A 52 -5.27 2.80 -10.99
CA ASP A 52 -6.68 2.84 -11.40
C ASP A 52 -7.55 1.87 -10.57
N ALA A 53 -7.01 0.70 -10.20
CA ALA A 53 -7.73 -0.27 -9.36
C ALA A 53 -7.90 0.22 -7.91
N LYS A 54 -6.88 0.84 -7.32
CA LYS A 54 -6.96 1.47 -6.00
C LYS A 54 -7.92 2.66 -5.99
N ASP A 55 -7.91 3.50 -7.03
CA ASP A 55 -8.82 4.63 -7.15
C ASP A 55 -10.28 4.16 -7.25
N ALA A 56 -10.54 3.13 -8.06
CA ALA A 56 -11.86 2.52 -8.16
C ALA A 56 -12.31 1.89 -6.83
N PHE A 57 -11.40 1.18 -6.16
CA PHE A 57 -11.62 0.64 -4.81
C PHE A 57 -12.02 1.75 -3.83
N HIS A 58 -11.22 2.81 -3.75
CA HIS A 58 -11.46 3.96 -2.87
C HIS A 58 -12.85 4.55 -3.12
N ALA A 59 -13.16 4.89 -4.38
CA ALA A 59 -14.41 5.55 -4.71
C ALA A 59 -15.65 4.70 -4.35
N LEU A 60 -15.61 3.40 -4.65
CA LEU A 60 -16.69 2.45 -4.30
C LEU A 60 -16.81 2.23 -2.80
N TYR A 61 -15.68 2.18 -2.09
CA TYR A 61 -15.66 2.04 -0.64
C TYR A 61 -16.33 3.23 0.06
N VAL A 62 -16.03 4.47 -0.39
CA VAL A 62 -16.64 5.68 0.18
C VAL A 62 -18.15 5.74 -0.09
N LEU A 63 -18.63 5.25 -1.24
CA LEU A 63 -20.07 5.10 -1.50
C LEU A 63 -20.74 3.99 -0.67
N GLY A 64 -19.99 3.20 0.08
CA GLY A 64 -20.50 2.06 0.83
C GLY A 64 -20.75 0.81 -0.02
N ASP A 65 -20.38 0.78 -1.31
CA ASP A 65 -20.40 -0.43 -2.13
C ASP A 65 -19.18 -1.30 -1.84
N LYS A 66 -19.14 -1.87 -0.62
CA LYS A 66 -18.05 -2.74 -0.17
C LYS A 66 -17.89 -3.99 -1.05
N LYS A 67 -18.97 -4.45 -1.73
CA LYS A 67 -18.91 -5.62 -2.60
C LYS A 67 -18.12 -5.32 -3.86
N SER A 68 -18.44 -4.25 -4.57
CA SER A 68 -17.70 -3.85 -5.76
C SER A 68 -16.29 -3.37 -5.41
N ALA A 69 -16.12 -2.68 -4.27
CA ALA A 69 -14.81 -2.32 -3.75
C ALA A 69 -13.93 -3.58 -3.58
N ARG A 70 -14.44 -4.63 -2.93
CA ARG A 70 -13.70 -5.91 -2.78
C ARG A 70 -13.21 -6.46 -4.13
N VAL A 71 -14.06 -6.48 -5.16
CA VAL A 71 -13.68 -6.95 -6.51
C VAL A 71 -12.53 -6.13 -7.09
N TRP A 72 -12.54 -4.82 -6.88
CA TRP A 72 -11.48 -3.93 -7.34
C TRP A 72 -10.18 -4.08 -6.54
N ALA A 73 -10.27 -4.30 -5.22
CA ALA A 73 -9.11 -4.64 -4.41
C ALA A 73 -8.47 -5.96 -4.89
N GLU A 74 -9.27 -6.99 -5.18
CA GLU A 74 -8.77 -8.29 -5.68
C GLU A 74 -8.02 -8.12 -7.00
N ARG A 75 -8.54 -7.29 -7.91
CA ARG A 75 -7.88 -6.93 -9.17
C ARG A 75 -6.59 -6.16 -8.93
N GLY A 76 -6.60 -5.18 -8.03
CA GLY A 76 -5.41 -4.42 -7.68
C GLY A 76 -4.28 -5.32 -7.18
N VAL A 77 -4.57 -6.27 -6.28
CA VAL A 77 -3.58 -7.27 -5.83
C VAL A 77 -3.06 -8.10 -7.00
N ALA A 78 -3.92 -8.57 -7.90
CA ALA A 78 -3.49 -9.32 -9.08
C ALA A 78 -2.58 -8.50 -10.00
N TYR A 79 -2.93 -7.22 -10.26
CA TYR A 79 -2.10 -6.32 -11.05
C TYR A 79 -0.76 -6.01 -10.37
N ALA A 80 -0.73 -5.87 -9.06
CA ALA A 80 0.50 -5.68 -8.31
C ALA A 80 1.43 -6.89 -8.42
N LEU A 81 0.90 -8.10 -8.27
CA LEU A 81 1.69 -9.33 -8.43
C LEU A 81 2.24 -9.46 -9.85
N GLU A 82 1.44 -9.13 -10.87
CA GLU A 82 1.91 -9.09 -12.25
C GLU A 82 2.98 -7.99 -12.43
N PHE A 83 2.80 -6.80 -11.86
CA PHE A 83 3.79 -5.72 -11.93
C PHE A 83 5.13 -6.10 -11.28
N PHE A 84 5.10 -6.66 -10.07
CA PHE A 84 6.32 -6.99 -9.34
C PHE A 84 6.99 -8.29 -9.80
N PHE A 85 6.19 -9.30 -10.23
CA PHE A 85 6.68 -10.66 -10.46
C PHE A 85 6.29 -11.27 -11.81
N GLY A 86 5.59 -10.52 -12.66
CA GLY A 86 5.10 -10.99 -13.94
C GLY A 86 6.21 -11.28 -14.95
N VAL A 87 5.89 -12.13 -15.92
CA VAL A 87 6.81 -12.58 -16.98
C VAL A 87 7.24 -11.42 -17.88
N TRP A 88 6.45 -10.35 -17.94
CA TRP A 88 6.77 -9.16 -18.72
C TRP A 88 8.15 -8.58 -18.38
N ARG A 89 8.63 -8.76 -17.14
CA ARG A 89 9.95 -8.29 -16.69
C ARG A 89 11.10 -8.92 -17.46
N ASP A 90 10.88 -10.10 -18.04
CA ASP A 90 11.86 -10.83 -18.86
C ASP A 90 11.68 -10.57 -20.36
N GLN A 91 10.61 -9.88 -20.76
CA GLN A 91 10.19 -9.74 -22.16
C GLN A 91 10.21 -8.30 -22.66
N VAL A 92 10.01 -7.33 -21.76
CA VAL A 92 9.93 -5.91 -22.11
C VAL A 92 11.33 -5.28 -21.99
N PRO A 93 11.76 -4.49 -22.98
CA PRO A 93 12.99 -3.69 -22.91
C PRO A 93 13.15 -2.96 -21.58
N SER A 94 14.34 -3.07 -20.99
CA SER A 94 14.70 -2.30 -19.79
C SER A 94 14.94 -0.83 -20.15
N GLY A 95 14.53 0.12 -19.32
CA GLY A 95 14.81 1.54 -19.53
C GLY A 95 13.88 2.30 -20.47
N ASN A 96 14.26 3.54 -20.79
CA ASN A 96 13.42 4.51 -21.50
C ASN A 96 13.39 4.31 -23.02
N GLY A 97 13.74 3.12 -23.53
CA GLY A 97 13.84 2.90 -24.98
C GLY A 97 13.79 1.44 -25.39
N ARG A 98 13.27 1.20 -26.61
CA ARG A 98 13.09 -0.14 -27.21
C ARG A 98 14.39 -0.89 -27.53
N ASN A 99 15.53 -0.21 -27.41
CA ASN A 99 16.83 -0.73 -27.87
C ASN A 99 17.64 -1.43 -26.77
N GLN A 100 17.18 -1.39 -25.52
CA GLN A 100 17.80 -2.15 -24.45
C GLN A 100 17.14 -3.53 -24.38
N PRO A 101 17.91 -4.62 -24.29
CA PRO A 101 17.32 -5.94 -24.09
C PRO A 101 16.56 -5.98 -22.75
N PRO A 102 15.57 -6.86 -22.61
CA PRO A 102 14.98 -7.14 -21.31
C PRO A 102 16.05 -7.55 -20.31
N ASN A 103 16.05 -6.89 -19.15
CA ASN A 103 16.98 -7.17 -18.06
C ASN A 103 16.23 -6.98 -16.74
N ARG A 104 15.81 -8.10 -16.15
CA ARG A 104 15.10 -8.15 -14.87
C ARG A 104 15.91 -7.51 -13.75
N GLU A 105 17.23 -7.78 -13.66
CA GLU A 105 18.07 -7.21 -12.60
C GLU A 105 18.10 -5.68 -12.67
N TRP A 106 18.20 -5.11 -13.87
CA TRP A 106 18.12 -3.66 -14.07
C TRP A 106 16.75 -3.11 -13.66
N GLN A 107 15.66 -3.81 -14.04
CA GLN A 107 14.30 -3.38 -13.68
C GLN A 107 14.06 -3.47 -12.18
N ASP A 108 14.58 -4.49 -11.50
CA ASP A 108 14.48 -4.62 -10.04
C ASP A 108 15.10 -3.39 -9.36
N ARG A 109 16.25 -2.90 -9.85
CA ARG A 109 16.95 -1.75 -9.25
C ARG A 109 16.32 -0.40 -9.58
N SER A 110 15.82 -0.23 -10.80
CA SER A 110 15.43 1.10 -11.34
C SER A 110 13.94 1.41 -11.25
N LEU A 111 13.11 0.43 -10.90
CA LEU A 111 11.67 0.62 -10.80
C LEU A 111 11.34 1.49 -9.59
N ASN A 112 10.51 2.52 -9.79
CA ASN A 112 9.90 3.22 -8.67
C ASN A 112 8.87 2.28 -8.00
N TRP A 113 9.29 1.61 -6.94
CA TRP A 113 8.54 0.49 -6.35
C TRP A 113 7.74 0.85 -5.11
N VAL A 114 8.08 1.92 -4.39
CA VAL A 114 7.47 2.23 -3.08
C VAL A 114 5.97 2.48 -3.21
N GLU A 115 5.57 3.41 -4.08
CA GLU A 115 4.14 3.73 -4.24
C GLU A 115 3.35 2.50 -4.72
N PRO A 116 3.75 1.78 -5.78
CA PRO A 116 3.08 0.53 -6.15
C PRO A 116 3.06 -0.52 -5.02
N LEU A 117 4.10 -0.59 -4.19
CA LEU A 117 4.15 -1.56 -3.11
C LEU A 117 3.18 -1.18 -1.98
N GLU A 118 3.13 0.09 -1.59
CA GLU A 118 2.16 0.61 -0.63
C GLU A 118 0.73 0.29 -1.08
N GLU A 119 0.41 0.58 -2.35
CA GLU A 119 -0.90 0.31 -2.94
C GLU A 119 -1.24 -1.18 -2.94
N ALA A 120 -0.27 -2.03 -3.27
CA ALA A 120 -0.44 -3.46 -3.26
C ALA A 120 -0.65 -4.01 -1.84
N LEU A 121 0.18 -3.57 -0.88
CA LEU A 121 0.13 -4.01 0.51
C LEU A 121 -1.19 -3.59 1.16
N VAL A 122 -1.67 -2.37 0.92
CA VAL A 122 -2.94 -1.93 1.51
C VAL A 122 -4.12 -2.75 1.00
N LEU A 123 -4.20 -3.01 -0.31
CA LEU A 123 -5.26 -3.85 -0.87
C LEU A 123 -5.16 -5.30 -0.39
N ALA A 124 -3.95 -5.87 -0.35
CA ALA A 124 -3.73 -7.25 0.08
C ALA A 124 -4.03 -7.46 1.58
N THR A 125 -3.64 -6.51 2.43
CA THR A 125 -3.92 -6.56 3.88
C THR A 125 -5.41 -6.39 4.19
N ILE A 126 -6.10 -5.45 3.54
CA ILE A 126 -7.56 -5.28 3.67
C ILE A 126 -8.34 -6.54 3.25
N LEU A 127 -7.83 -7.27 2.27
CA LEU A 127 -8.39 -8.54 1.79
C LEU A 127 -7.96 -9.76 2.63
N GLU A 128 -7.09 -9.57 3.63
CA GLU A 128 -6.50 -10.63 4.44
C GLU A 128 -5.76 -11.71 3.61
N ARG A 129 -5.22 -11.31 2.44
CA ARG A 129 -4.45 -12.19 1.54
C ARG A 129 -3.00 -12.29 1.98
N TRP A 130 -2.75 -12.86 3.16
CA TRP A 130 -1.45 -12.84 3.84
C TRP A 130 -0.32 -13.53 3.06
N ASP A 131 -0.62 -14.55 2.26
CA ASP A 131 0.39 -15.15 1.37
C ASP A 131 0.85 -14.16 0.29
N ASP A 132 -0.06 -13.36 -0.26
CA ASP A 132 0.29 -12.30 -1.22
C ASP A 132 1.00 -11.14 -0.55
N VAL A 133 0.64 -10.78 0.69
CA VAL A 133 1.37 -9.78 1.50
C VAL A 133 2.82 -10.21 1.70
N ARG A 134 3.06 -11.47 2.10
CA ARG A 134 4.42 -12.02 2.23
C ARG A 134 5.15 -12.00 0.89
N ARG A 135 4.49 -12.42 -0.19
CA ARG A 135 5.07 -12.40 -1.53
C ARG A 135 5.47 -10.99 -1.97
N LEU A 136 4.61 -10.00 -1.78
CA LEU A 136 4.91 -8.59 -2.09
C LEU A 136 6.10 -8.06 -1.28
N ALA A 137 6.18 -8.42 0.01
CA ALA A 137 7.29 -8.04 0.88
C ALA A 137 8.65 -8.67 0.47
N GLU A 138 8.66 -9.69 -0.38
CA GLU A 138 9.89 -10.24 -0.98
C GLU A 138 10.46 -9.37 -2.10
N PHE A 139 9.65 -8.51 -2.72
CA PHE A 139 10.11 -7.66 -3.82
C PHE A 139 11.25 -6.72 -3.42
N PRO A 140 11.14 -5.90 -2.34
CA PRO A 140 12.22 -5.02 -1.94
C PRO A 140 13.44 -5.81 -1.46
N ARG A 141 14.46 -5.91 -2.32
CA ARG A 141 15.78 -6.46 -2.00
C ARG A 141 16.69 -5.36 -1.48
N ASP A 142 17.66 -5.77 -0.66
CA ASP A 142 18.66 -4.85 -0.07
C ASP A 142 19.57 -4.20 -1.12
N ASP A 143 19.61 -4.74 -2.35
CA ASP A 143 20.41 -4.26 -3.48
C ASP A 143 19.61 -3.45 -4.51
N ILE A 144 18.30 -3.25 -4.29
CA ILE A 144 17.51 -2.32 -5.11
C ILE A 144 18.02 -0.92 -4.81
N SER A 145 18.50 -0.22 -5.84
CA SER A 145 19.09 1.10 -5.66
C SER A 145 18.07 2.05 -5.05
N GLU A 146 18.37 2.52 -3.85
CA GLU A 146 17.68 3.64 -3.23
C GLU A 146 17.89 4.88 -4.11
N ASN A 147 16.82 5.60 -4.41
CA ASN A 147 16.94 6.88 -5.09
C ASN A 147 17.44 7.92 -4.09
N ASP A 148 18.58 8.56 -4.37
CA ASP A 148 19.17 9.59 -3.51
C ASP A 148 18.13 10.67 -3.09
N GLY A 149 17.95 10.88 -1.79
CA GLY A 149 17.17 11.99 -1.24
C GLY A 149 15.96 11.60 -0.37
N ILE A 150 14.84 12.30 -0.53
CA ILE A 150 13.60 12.10 0.26
C ILE A 150 12.99 10.71 -0.01
N VAL A 151 13.13 10.21 -1.23
CA VAL A 151 12.65 8.89 -1.66
C VAL A 151 13.32 7.79 -0.83
N ALA A 152 14.64 7.86 -0.61
CA ALA A 152 15.42 6.91 0.20
C ALA A 152 14.90 6.63 1.63
N VAL A 153 14.14 7.54 2.26
CA VAL A 153 13.61 7.30 3.63
C VAL A 153 12.22 6.71 3.66
N MET A 154 11.37 7.07 2.69
CA MET A 154 10.17 6.27 2.48
C MET A 154 10.57 4.84 2.14
N ASP A 155 11.57 4.66 1.27
CA ASP A 155 12.17 3.37 0.97
C ASP A 155 12.60 2.64 2.25
N ALA A 156 13.30 3.31 3.18
CA ALA A 156 13.77 2.71 4.43
C ALA A 156 12.63 2.22 5.36
N CYS A 157 11.52 2.96 5.46
CA CYS A 157 10.36 2.51 6.26
C CYS A 157 9.74 1.24 5.66
N TRP A 158 9.56 1.21 4.33
CA TRP A 158 8.99 0.07 3.64
C TRP A 158 9.93 -1.13 3.62
N LEU A 159 11.24 -0.91 3.47
CA LEU A 159 12.27 -1.94 3.61
C LEU A 159 12.25 -2.57 5.01
N TYR A 160 12.11 -1.75 6.05
CA TYR A 160 11.97 -2.23 7.43
C TYR A 160 10.70 -3.06 7.62
N LEU A 161 9.53 -2.55 7.22
CA LEU A 161 8.26 -3.27 7.31
C LEU A 161 8.31 -4.60 6.55
N CYS A 162 8.80 -4.61 5.31
CA CYS A 162 8.92 -5.83 4.51
C CYS A 162 9.93 -6.80 5.12
N GLY A 163 11.00 -6.31 5.75
CA GLY A 163 11.92 -7.13 6.53
C GLY A 163 11.23 -7.84 7.70
N VAL A 164 10.39 -7.10 8.45
CA VAL A 164 9.58 -7.68 9.55
C VAL A 164 8.57 -8.70 9.04
N ILE A 165 7.85 -8.43 7.95
CA ILE A 165 6.89 -9.37 7.34
C ILE A 165 7.59 -10.66 6.89
N ARG A 166 8.83 -10.57 6.39
CA ARG A 166 9.66 -11.72 6.00
C ARG A 166 10.27 -12.46 7.19
N GLY A 167 10.13 -11.96 8.42
CA GLY A 167 10.74 -12.55 9.61
C GLY A 167 12.26 -12.44 9.65
N ARG A 168 12.83 -11.37 9.07
CA ARG A 168 14.28 -11.12 9.12
C ARG A 168 14.75 -10.83 10.54
N ASP A 169 16.02 -11.11 10.80
CA ASP A 169 16.64 -10.79 12.09
C ASP A 169 16.65 -9.27 12.32
N PRO A 170 16.28 -8.77 13.52
CA PRO A 170 16.31 -7.34 13.82
C PRO A 170 17.64 -6.64 13.52
N GLN A 171 18.78 -7.32 13.67
CA GLN A 171 20.11 -6.77 13.38
C GLN A 171 20.28 -6.45 11.89
N GLU A 172 19.68 -7.25 10.99
CA GLU A 172 19.70 -6.97 9.55
C GLU A 172 18.89 -5.72 9.18
N LEU A 173 17.96 -5.32 10.04
CA LEU A 173 17.07 -4.17 9.79
C LEU A 173 17.59 -2.87 10.42
N GLU A 174 18.65 -2.93 11.24
CA GLU A 174 19.26 -1.76 11.89
C GLU A 174 19.66 -0.64 10.90
N PRO A 175 20.25 -0.93 9.71
CA PRO A 175 20.59 0.13 8.77
C PRO A 175 19.38 0.93 8.30
N PHE A 176 18.24 0.26 8.03
CA PHE A 176 17.00 0.94 7.64
C PHE A 176 16.42 1.75 8.80
N GLN A 177 16.46 1.20 10.02
CA GLN A 177 16.04 1.90 11.24
C GLN A 177 16.83 3.20 11.43
N GLN A 178 18.16 3.14 11.31
CA GLN A 178 19.04 4.28 11.53
C GLN A 178 18.78 5.40 10.52
N ARG A 179 18.54 5.07 9.25
CA ARG A 179 18.20 6.07 8.21
C ARG A 179 16.91 6.83 8.52
N VAL A 180 15.88 6.13 8.99
CA VAL A 180 14.62 6.78 9.44
C VAL A 180 14.88 7.71 10.63
N ILE A 181 15.77 7.31 11.55
CA ILE A 181 16.15 8.12 12.71
C ILE A 181 16.88 9.40 12.28
N ASP A 182 17.86 9.26 11.40
CA ASP A 182 18.77 10.34 10.97
C ASP A 182 18.03 11.45 10.21
N GLN A 183 17.02 11.12 9.41
CA GLN A 183 16.27 12.14 8.66
C GLN A 183 15.36 13.03 9.55
N GLY A 184 15.01 12.59 10.76
CA GLY A 184 14.28 13.46 11.69
C GLY A 184 12.78 13.64 11.42
N ARG A 185 12.19 13.04 10.38
CA ARG A 185 10.76 13.16 10.07
C ARG A 185 9.89 12.46 11.11
N LYS A 186 9.00 13.21 11.76
CA LYS A 186 8.21 12.70 12.88
C LYS A 186 7.23 11.57 12.49
N ARG A 187 6.57 11.67 11.33
CA ARG A 187 5.61 10.64 10.85
C ARG A 187 6.32 9.30 10.66
N ASP A 188 7.44 9.32 9.95
CA ASP A 188 8.24 8.13 9.61
C ASP A 188 8.80 7.47 10.88
N LYS A 189 9.24 8.25 11.86
CA LYS A 189 9.63 7.74 13.18
C LYS A 189 8.49 7.03 13.92
N LEU A 190 7.28 7.60 13.89
CA LEU A 190 6.12 6.98 14.52
C LEU A 190 5.67 5.71 13.78
N PHE A 191 5.74 5.71 12.45
CA PHE A 191 5.53 4.51 11.64
C PHE A 191 6.50 3.41 12.05
N LEU A 192 7.80 3.73 12.11
CA LEU A 192 8.84 2.79 12.52
C LEU A 192 8.62 2.25 13.94
N GLU A 193 8.24 3.07 14.92
CA GLU A 193 7.95 2.60 16.27
C GLU A 193 6.73 1.66 16.31
N PHE A 194 5.71 1.92 15.49
CA PHE A 194 4.57 1.01 15.35
C PHE A 194 5.03 -0.35 14.77
N VAL A 195 5.81 -0.35 13.70
CA VAL A 195 6.36 -1.59 13.11
C VAL A 195 7.27 -2.35 14.08
N LYS A 196 8.11 -1.65 14.85
CA LYS A 196 8.97 -2.25 15.89
C LYS A 196 8.15 -2.92 16.99
N ALA A 197 7.07 -2.27 17.44
CA ALA A 197 6.20 -2.84 18.46
C ALA A 197 5.48 -4.10 17.95
N LEU A 198 5.11 -4.15 16.67
CA LEU A 198 4.58 -5.35 16.02
C LEU A 198 5.60 -6.49 16.01
N ALA A 199 6.84 -6.19 15.60
CA ALA A 199 7.92 -7.19 15.53
C ALA A 199 8.27 -7.82 16.89
N ARG A 200 8.18 -7.04 17.97
CA ARG A 200 8.48 -7.51 19.34
C ARG A 200 7.30 -8.21 20.03
N GLY A 201 6.10 -8.04 19.49
CA GLY A 201 4.87 -8.57 20.06
C GLY A 201 4.47 -7.98 21.42
N GLU A 202 4.81 -6.71 21.65
CA GLU A 202 4.57 -6.02 22.92
C GLU A 202 3.22 -5.30 22.89
N GLY A 203 2.12 -5.98 23.21
CA GLY A 203 0.76 -5.42 23.05
C GLY A 203 0.51 -4.03 23.66
N VAL A 204 1.06 -3.74 24.84
CA VAL A 204 0.94 -2.41 25.48
C VAL A 204 1.74 -1.35 24.71
N ALA A 205 2.99 -1.65 24.34
CA ALA A 205 3.82 -0.75 23.56
C ALA A 205 3.24 -0.53 22.16
N LEU A 206 2.62 -1.57 21.59
CA LEU A 206 1.94 -1.53 20.31
C LEU A 206 0.75 -0.57 20.32
N GLN A 207 -0.12 -0.65 21.32
CA GLN A 207 -1.23 0.29 21.47
C GLN A 207 -0.73 1.74 21.62
N GLN A 208 0.33 1.96 22.41
CA GLN A 208 0.92 3.30 22.59
C GLN A 208 1.49 3.85 21.28
N ALA A 209 2.20 3.02 20.52
CA ALA A 209 2.77 3.40 19.23
C ALA A 209 1.66 3.73 18.22
N ALA A 210 0.61 2.91 18.16
CA ALA A 210 -0.57 3.16 17.32
C ALA A 210 -1.24 4.51 17.69
N ASP A 211 -1.47 4.77 18.97
CA ASP A 211 -2.11 6.01 19.45
C ASP A 211 -1.32 7.26 19.05
N GLU A 212 0.00 7.26 19.24
CA GLU A 212 0.86 8.38 18.87
C GLU A 212 0.96 8.58 17.35
N TYR A 213 1.01 7.49 16.59
CA TYR A 213 0.96 7.51 15.12
C TYR A 213 -0.33 8.19 14.63
N PHE A 214 -1.50 7.68 15.04
CA PHE A 214 -2.78 8.21 14.58
C PHE A 214 -3.04 9.64 15.04
N LYS A 215 -2.61 10.00 16.26
CA LYS A 215 -2.65 11.38 16.75
C LYS A 215 -1.83 12.34 15.88
N GLN A 216 -0.66 11.90 15.40
CA GLN A 216 0.14 12.68 14.46
C GLN A 216 -0.54 12.77 13.09
N PHE A 217 -1.10 11.68 12.55
CA PHE A 217 -1.84 11.67 11.29
C PHE A 217 -2.98 12.69 11.31
N LEU A 218 -3.84 12.65 12.33
CA LEU A 218 -4.93 13.64 12.47
C LEU A 218 -4.40 15.08 12.52
N ARG A 219 -3.34 15.33 13.28
CA ARG A 219 -2.80 16.68 13.45
C ARG A 219 -2.34 17.30 12.13
N VAL A 220 -1.79 16.50 11.22
CA VAL A 220 -1.08 16.98 10.02
C VAL A 220 -1.88 16.79 8.74
N GLU A 221 -2.46 15.61 8.52
CA GLU A 221 -2.98 15.21 7.21
C GLU A 221 -4.46 15.57 7.03
N THR A 222 -5.27 15.48 8.09
CA THR A 222 -6.72 15.77 8.00
C THR A 222 -7.06 17.25 7.86
N ARG A 223 -6.06 18.13 7.90
CA ARG A 223 -6.23 19.57 7.62
C ARG A 223 -6.27 19.89 6.12
N LYS A 224 -5.84 18.96 5.26
CA LYS A 224 -5.67 19.19 3.82
C LYS A 224 -6.82 18.64 2.98
N ASP A 225 -7.41 17.52 3.41
CA ASP A 225 -8.56 16.89 2.76
C ASP A 225 -9.29 16.01 3.78
N MET A 226 -10.62 16.01 3.77
CA MET A 226 -11.46 15.17 4.65
C MET A 226 -11.75 13.78 4.06
N THR A 227 -11.33 13.51 2.82
CA THR A 227 -11.54 12.24 2.12
C THR A 227 -10.30 11.34 2.07
N SER A 228 -9.18 11.77 2.66
CA SER A 228 -7.94 10.99 2.63
C SER A 228 -7.95 9.86 3.67
N PHE A 229 -7.80 8.61 3.21
CA PHE A 229 -7.54 7.47 4.08
C PHE A 229 -6.07 7.44 4.54
N ASP A 230 -5.86 6.86 5.71
CA ASP A 230 -4.53 6.55 6.24
C ASP A 230 -4.13 5.14 5.75
N TRP A 231 -3.54 5.05 4.57
CA TRP A 231 -3.17 3.76 3.96
C TRP A 231 -2.09 3.02 4.75
N ASP A 232 -1.06 3.74 5.21
CA ASP A 232 -0.02 3.23 6.11
C ASP A 232 -0.63 2.66 7.39
N GLY A 233 -1.42 3.47 8.11
CA GLY A 233 -2.12 3.04 9.31
C GLY A 233 -3.05 1.85 9.03
N THR A 234 -3.64 1.82 7.83
CA THR A 234 -4.50 0.70 7.40
C THR A 234 -3.72 -0.60 7.28
N ILE A 235 -2.56 -0.59 6.61
CA ILE A 235 -1.67 -1.75 6.52
C ILE A 235 -1.27 -2.23 7.92
N LEU A 236 -0.84 -1.31 8.79
CA LEU A 236 -0.33 -1.67 10.12
C LEU A 236 -1.41 -2.26 11.03
N VAL A 237 -2.63 -1.75 11.00
CA VAL A 237 -3.73 -2.27 11.84
C VAL A 237 -4.21 -3.64 11.34
N HIS A 238 -4.36 -3.84 10.03
CA HIS A 238 -4.68 -5.16 9.49
C HIS A 238 -3.57 -6.17 9.79
N TYR A 239 -2.31 -5.75 9.69
CA TYR A 239 -1.19 -6.62 10.04
C TYR A 239 -1.14 -6.95 11.54
N ALA A 240 -1.40 -5.97 12.42
CA ALA A 240 -1.56 -6.22 13.85
C ALA A 240 -2.65 -7.27 14.13
N THR A 241 -3.79 -7.13 13.46
CA THR A 241 -4.94 -8.04 13.59
C THR A 241 -4.58 -9.46 13.15
N HIS A 242 -3.85 -9.60 12.04
CA HIS A 242 -3.33 -10.90 11.58
C HIS A 242 -2.42 -11.58 12.59
N LEU A 243 -1.58 -10.80 13.27
CA LEU A 243 -0.70 -11.30 14.33
C LEU A 243 -1.47 -11.59 15.65
N GLY A 244 -2.78 -11.37 15.69
CA GLY A 244 -3.64 -11.66 16.84
C GLY A 244 -3.79 -10.52 17.85
N TYR A 245 -3.38 -9.30 17.50
CA TYR A 245 -3.57 -8.12 18.35
C TYR A 245 -4.94 -7.48 18.11
N ASP A 246 -5.64 -7.15 19.20
CA ASP A 246 -6.88 -6.37 19.16
C ASP A 246 -6.59 -4.90 19.51
N LEU A 247 -6.25 -4.12 18.49
CA LEU A 247 -5.96 -2.69 18.66
C LEU A 247 -7.24 -1.91 18.92
N GLN A 248 -7.25 -1.19 20.03
CA GLN A 248 -8.34 -0.28 20.35
C GLN A 248 -8.16 1.01 19.55
N ILE A 249 -8.70 1.05 18.33
CA ILE A 249 -8.66 2.24 17.47
C ILE A 249 -9.79 3.19 17.88
N PRO A 250 -9.48 4.41 18.40
CA PRO A 250 -10.52 5.33 18.83
C PRO A 250 -11.45 5.75 17.67
N GLU A 251 -12.73 5.93 17.97
CA GLU A 251 -13.80 6.17 16.98
C GLU A 251 -13.47 7.29 15.98
N LYS A 252 -12.85 8.38 16.47
CA LYS A 252 -12.42 9.53 15.66
C LYS A 252 -11.44 9.18 14.53
N TYR A 253 -10.73 8.05 14.63
CA TYR A 253 -9.80 7.58 13.62
C TYR A 253 -10.42 6.56 12.65
N ARG A 254 -11.53 5.90 13.02
CA ARG A 254 -12.10 4.78 12.24
C ARG A 254 -12.51 5.17 10.83
N LYS A 255 -12.97 6.42 10.63
CA LYS A 255 -13.31 6.94 9.29
C LYS A 255 -12.12 7.11 8.34
N TYR A 256 -10.89 7.04 8.85
CA TYR A 256 -9.66 7.12 8.05
C TYR A 256 -9.05 5.73 7.78
N PHE A 257 -9.65 4.68 8.35
CA PHE A 257 -9.23 3.29 8.24
C PHE A 257 -10.22 2.51 7.38
N VAL A 258 -9.69 1.63 6.53
CA VAL A 258 -10.51 0.90 5.56
C VAL A 258 -10.70 -0.55 5.98
N THR A 259 -11.96 -1.03 6.01
CA THR A 259 -12.32 -2.41 6.38
C THR A 259 -13.39 -2.99 5.45
N LEU A 260 -13.13 -4.17 4.89
CA LEU A 260 -14.09 -4.86 4.02
C LEU A 260 -14.98 -5.89 4.76
N SER A 261 -14.77 -6.07 6.06
CA SER A 261 -15.64 -6.87 6.94
C SER A 261 -17.05 -6.29 7.06
#